data_AF-K0ZI12-F1
#
_entry.id   AF-K0ZI12-F1
#
_cell.length_a   1.000
_cell.length_b   1.000
_cell.length_c   1.000
_cell.angle_alpha   90.00
_cell.angle_beta   90.00
_cell.angle_gamma   90.00
#
_symmetry.space_group_name_H-M   'P 1'
#
loop_
_entity.id
_entity.type
_entity.pdbx_description
1 polymer ?
#
loop_
_entity_poly.entity_id
_entity_poly.type
_entity_poly.pdbx_seq_one_letter_code
_entity_poly.pdbx_strand_id
1 'polypeptide(L)'
;MAKDGTNRGGRRVRAGAKPDPLNEKLAKGLPATRPEHQLATPFDFDGSDIGEGAVLAGEVMPEPSEYLSAVQRDGKPLGADIVYRETWRWLDKRGCTRFVSKRLIEAYAQAFARYVQCEQAISKFELLGKHPTTGAATACRKRLWLPLPIKTTMQAVTYKQYVLKL
;
A
#
# COMPACT_ATOMS: atom_id res chain seq x y z
N MET A 1 -23.78 -48.30 -0.51
CA MET A 1 -24.89 -48.85 0.27
C MET A 1 -24.53 -48.68 1.74
N ALA A 2 -25.34 -47.93 2.50
CA ALA A 2 -25.13 -47.75 3.92
C ALA A 2 -25.56 -49.00 4.72
N LYS A 3 -25.21 -49.06 6.00
CA LYS A 3 -25.49 -50.20 6.89
C LYS A 3 -27.00 -50.47 7.09
N ASP A 4 -27.85 -49.49 6.76
CA ASP A 4 -29.32 -49.56 6.77
C ASP A 4 -29.92 -50.04 5.42
N GLY A 5 -29.09 -50.50 4.47
CA GLY A 5 -29.53 -50.91 3.13
C GLY A 5 -29.89 -49.73 2.20
N THR A 6 -29.90 -48.49 2.70
CA THR A 6 -30.24 -47.33 1.87
C THR A 6 -29.04 -46.88 1.03
N ASN A 7 -29.32 -46.33 -0.16
CA ASN A 7 -28.28 -45.82 -1.05
C ASN A 7 -27.92 -44.35 -0.75
N ARG A 8 -27.74 -44.05 0.54
CA ARG A 8 -27.26 -42.76 1.05
C ARG A 8 -25.73 -42.75 1.06
N GLY A 9 -25.12 -41.80 0.33
CA GLY A 9 -23.66 -41.68 0.22
C GLY A 9 -23.04 -42.65 -0.80
N GLY A 10 -23.22 -42.38 -2.09
CA GLY A 10 -22.60 -43.13 -3.18
C GLY A 10 -23.11 -42.70 -4.55
N ARG A 11 -22.46 -43.15 -5.63
CA ARG A 11 -22.95 -42.95 -7.00
C ARG A 11 -24.33 -43.61 -7.14
N ARG A 12 -25.37 -42.81 -7.39
CA ARG A 12 -26.73 -43.33 -7.56
C ARG A 12 -26.80 -44.20 -8.81
N VAL A 13 -27.59 -45.26 -8.75
CA VAL A 13 -27.87 -46.13 -9.91
C VAL A 13 -28.47 -45.25 -11.03
N ARG A 14 -27.94 -45.37 -12.25
CA ARG A 14 -28.24 -44.52 -13.44
C ARG A 14 -27.72 -43.06 -13.44
N ALA A 15 -26.88 -42.63 -12.49
CA ALA A 15 -26.40 -41.23 -12.42
C ALA A 15 -25.37 -40.79 -13.51
N GLY A 16 -25.23 -41.53 -14.62
CA GLY A 16 -24.22 -41.25 -15.65
C GLY A 16 -22.77 -41.41 -15.16
N ALA A 17 -21.81 -41.12 -16.03
CA ALA A 17 -20.42 -40.87 -15.66
C ALA A 17 -20.21 -39.35 -15.51
N LYS A 18 -19.19 -38.94 -14.76
CA LYS A 18 -18.77 -37.52 -14.77
C LYS A 18 -18.24 -37.21 -16.18
N PRO A 19 -18.60 -36.08 -16.80
CA PRO A 19 -18.08 -35.73 -18.12
C PRO A 19 -16.57 -35.54 -18.11
N ASP A 20 -15.90 -36.04 -19.16
CA ASP A 20 -14.47 -35.84 -19.42
C ASP A 20 -14.08 -34.34 -19.39
N PRO A 21 -12.85 -34.01 -18.97
CA PRO A 21 -12.34 -32.64 -18.98
C PRO A 21 -12.18 -32.10 -20.42
N LEU A 22 -12.15 -30.77 -20.54
CA LEU A 22 -12.26 -30.07 -21.82
C LEU A 22 -11.12 -30.43 -22.80
N ASN A 23 -9.90 -30.54 -22.29
CA ASN A 23 -8.70 -30.93 -23.04
C ASN A 23 -8.83 -32.33 -23.66
N GLU A 24 -9.34 -33.31 -22.91
CA GLU A 24 -9.52 -34.68 -23.42
C GLU A 24 -10.62 -34.76 -24.47
N LYS A 25 -11.69 -33.97 -24.36
CA LYS A 25 -12.74 -33.89 -25.38
C LYS A 25 -12.21 -33.32 -26.70
N LEU A 26 -11.43 -32.24 -26.63
CA LEU A 26 -10.78 -31.64 -27.79
C LEU A 26 -9.82 -32.63 -28.46
N ALA A 27 -9.00 -33.34 -27.68
CA ALA A 27 -8.09 -34.38 -28.20
C ALA A 27 -8.83 -35.57 -28.84
N LYS A 28 -10.03 -35.91 -28.35
CA LYS A 28 -10.92 -36.95 -28.91
C LYS A 28 -11.78 -36.45 -30.09
N GLY A 29 -11.66 -35.18 -30.50
CA GLY A 29 -12.47 -34.58 -31.57
C GLY A 29 -13.96 -34.43 -31.22
N LEU A 30 -14.33 -34.47 -29.95
CA LEU A 30 -15.71 -34.38 -29.49
C LEU A 30 -16.17 -32.91 -29.35
N PRO A 31 -17.46 -32.60 -29.60
CA PRO A 31 -17.98 -31.24 -29.47
C PRO A 31 -17.84 -30.75 -28.03
N ALA A 32 -17.23 -29.58 -27.85
CA ALA A 32 -16.80 -29.07 -26.56
C ALA A 32 -16.98 -27.54 -26.48
N THR A 33 -18.02 -27.10 -25.77
CA THR A 33 -18.27 -25.67 -25.54
C THR A 33 -17.40 -25.15 -24.38
N ARG A 34 -16.61 -24.12 -24.64
CA ARG A 34 -15.94 -23.34 -23.59
C ARG A 34 -16.94 -22.32 -23.02
N PRO A 35 -17.20 -22.28 -21.71
CA PRO A 35 -17.91 -21.16 -21.10
C PRO A 35 -17.05 -19.90 -21.26
N GLU A 36 -17.59 -18.88 -21.91
CA GLU A 36 -16.93 -17.57 -21.99
C GLU A 36 -16.98 -16.91 -20.61
N HIS A 37 -15.81 -16.51 -20.11
CA HIS A 37 -15.74 -15.70 -18.90
C HIS A 37 -16.04 -14.25 -19.28
N GLN A 38 -16.75 -13.51 -18.42
CA GLN A 38 -17.02 -12.06 -18.63
C GLN A 38 -15.75 -11.17 -18.63
N LEU A 39 -14.57 -11.78 -18.48
CA LEU A 39 -13.24 -11.16 -18.53
C LEU A 39 -12.33 -11.86 -19.57
N ALA A 40 -12.93 -12.55 -20.56
CA ALA A 40 -12.19 -13.23 -21.63
C ALA A 40 -11.69 -12.24 -22.70
N THR A 41 -12.41 -11.14 -22.90
CA THR A 41 -11.86 -9.92 -23.50
C THR A 41 -10.86 -9.31 -22.52
N PRO A 42 -9.62 -8.96 -22.96
CA PRO A 42 -8.74 -8.10 -22.18
C PRO A 42 -9.52 -6.85 -21.76
N PHE A 43 -9.43 -6.49 -20.48
CA PHE A 43 -10.03 -5.23 -20.03
C PHE A 43 -9.16 -4.12 -20.59
N ASP A 44 -9.73 -3.32 -21.49
CA ASP A 44 -8.98 -2.28 -22.17
C ASP A 44 -8.77 -1.11 -21.18
N PHE A 45 -7.51 -0.73 -21.00
CA PHE A 45 -7.08 0.25 -19.99
C PHE A 45 -6.94 1.67 -20.57
N ASP A 46 -7.24 1.83 -21.85
CA ASP A 46 -7.54 3.12 -22.46
C ASP A 46 -8.86 3.64 -21.86
N GLY A 47 -8.73 4.49 -20.83
CA GLY A 47 -9.85 5.06 -20.09
C GLY A 47 -10.69 6.03 -20.92
N SER A 48 -11.35 5.53 -21.96
CA SER A 48 -12.29 6.22 -22.85
C SER A 48 -13.57 6.64 -22.12
N ASP A 49 -13.94 5.91 -21.06
CA ASP A 49 -14.95 6.31 -20.07
C ASP A 49 -14.57 7.59 -19.28
N ILE A 50 -13.27 7.93 -19.24
CA ILE A 50 -12.75 9.16 -18.65
C ILE A 50 -12.54 10.14 -19.79
N GLY A 51 -13.61 10.86 -20.14
CA GLY A 51 -13.58 11.90 -21.17
C GLY A 51 -12.45 12.92 -20.96
N GLU A 52 -12.00 13.53 -22.07
CA GLU A 52 -10.79 14.37 -22.19
C GLU A 52 -10.47 15.13 -20.89
N GLY A 53 -9.48 14.61 -20.17
CA GLY A 53 -9.26 14.93 -18.76
C GLY A 53 -9.12 16.44 -18.56
N ALA A 54 -10.08 17.04 -17.84
CA ALA A 54 -10.14 18.48 -17.67
C ALA A 54 -8.78 19.03 -17.24
N VAL A 55 -8.27 20.03 -17.98
CA VAL A 55 -7.00 20.70 -17.64
C VAL A 55 -7.21 21.52 -16.39
N LEU A 56 -7.10 20.86 -15.23
CA LEU A 56 -7.22 21.49 -13.93
C LEU A 56 -5.99 22.37 -13.72
N ALA A 57 -6.16 23.67 -13.86
CA ALA A 57 -5.15 24.64 -13.46
C ALA A 57 -4.76 24.38 -11.99
N GLY A 58 -3.46 24.31 -11.72
CA GLY A 58 -2.93 24.13 -10.38
C GLY A 58 -3.37 25.28 -9.47
N GLU A 59 -3.91 24.95 -8.29
CA GLU A 59 -4.21 25.96 -7.28
C GLU A 59 -2.90 26.58 -6.75
N VAL A 60 -2.93 27.89 -6.46
CA VAL A 60 -1.77 28.61 -5.90
C VAL A 60 -1.35 27.93 -4.60
N MET A 61 -0.05 27.59 -4.48
CA MET A 61 0.48 26.88 -3.32
C MET A 61 0.10 27.60 -2.01
N PRO A 62 -0.69 26.98 -1.12
CA PRO A 62 -1.02 27.61 0.15
C PRO A 62 0.21 27.60 1.05
N GLU A 63 0.52 28.74 1.68
CA GLU A 63 1.72 28.88 2.51
C GLU A 63 1.77 27.82 3.63
N PRO A 64 2.95 27.23 3.93
CA PRO A 64 3.10 26.26 5.01
C PRO A 64 2.75 26.90 6.35
N SER A 65 2.05 26.16 7.22
CA SER A 65 1.78 26.64 8.58
C SER A 65 3.07 26.80 9.39
N GLU A 66 3.17 27.87 10.20
CA GLU A 66 4.39 28.29 10.92
C GLU A 66 5.06 27.18 11.74
N TYR A 67 4.27 26.26 12.31
CA TYR A 67 4.81 25.17 13.13
C TYR A 67 5.69 24.16 12.34
N LEU A 68 5.65 24.18 11.00
CA LEU A 68 6.47 23.32 10.13
C LEU A 68 7.93 23.78 10.05
N SER A 69 8.18 25.08 10.19
CA SER A 69 9.52 25.70 10.26
C SER A 69 9.97 25.96 11.70
N ALA A 70 9.17 25.55 12.70
CA ALA A 70 9.45 25.77 14.12
C ALA A 70 10.86 25.33 14.53
N VAL A 71 11.55 26.21 15.27
CA VAL A 71 12.89 25.98 15.80
C VAL A 71 12.83 25.01 16.97
N GLN A 72 13.65 23.97 16.92
CA GLN A 72 13.77 22.95 17.97
C GLN A 72 14.73 23.42 19.08
N ARG A 73 14.76 22.67 20.19
CA ARG A 73 15.67 22.94 21.33
C ARG A 73 17.15 23.03 20.91
N ASP A 74 17.54 22.33 19.84
CA ASP A 74 18.89 22.31 19.29
C ASP A 74 19.20 23.52 18.38
N GLY A 75 18.34 24.54 18.35
CA GLY A 75 18.49 25.77 17.55
C GLY A 75 18.26 25.61 16.05
N LYS A 76 17.95 24.39 15.58
CA LYS A 76 17.69 24.08 14.17
C LYS A 76 16.19 24.04 13.87
N PRO A 77 15.74 24.51 12.70
CA PRO A 77 14.35 24.34 12.29
C PRO A 77 14.02 22.86 12.06
N LEU A 78 12.75 22.48 12.24
CA LEU A 78 12.26 21.13 11.96
C LEU A 78 12.46 20.73 10.49
N GLY A 79 12.41 21.68 9.55
CA GLY A 79 12.60 21.45 8.11
C GLY A 79 11.41 20.80 7.40
N ALA A 80 10.25 20.73 8.05
CA ALA A 80 9.04 20.17 7.43
C ALA A 80 8.42 21.13 6.39
N ASP A 81 8.74 22.42 6.47
CA ASP A 81 8.36 23.43 5.48
C ASP A 81 8.99 23.17 4.10
N ILE A 82 10.24 22.69 4.06
CA ILE A 82 10.93 22.29 2.82
C ILE A 82 10.20 21.11 2.18
N VAL A 83 9.96 20.05 2.95
CA VAL A 83 9.25 18.83 2.50
C VAL A 83 7.84 19.15 1.98
N TYR A 84 7.15 20.08 2.63
CA TYR A 84 5.84 20.57 2.19
C TYR A 84 5.91 21.27 0.81
N ARG A 85 6.89 22.16 0.59
CA ARG A 85 7.08 22.84 -0.70
C ARG A 85 7.46 21.85 -1.82
N GLU A 86 8.28 20.86 -1.53
CA GLU A 86 8.67 19.80 -2.48
C GLU A 86 7.49 18.90 -2.86
N THR A 87 6.73 18.42 -1.88
CA THR A 87 5.56 17.57 -2.11
C THR A 87 4.44 18.32 -2.84
N TRP A 88 4.22 19.60 -2.55
CA TRP A 88 3.28 20.42 -3.32
C TRP A 88 3.70 20.51 -4.79
N ARG A 89 4.95 20.89 -5.08
CA ARG A 89 5.47 20.98 -6.46
C ARG A 89 5.38 19.66 -7.22
N TRP A 90 5.48 18.53 -6.53
CA TRP A 90 5.33 17.21 -7.13
C TRP A 90 3.86 16.86 -7.45
N LEU A 91 2.92 17.27 -6.59
CA LEU A 91 1.48 17.13 -6.85
C LEU A 91 1.02 18.06 -7.98
N ASP A 92 1.55 19.28 -8.02
CA ASP A 92 1.23 20.31 -9.00
C ASP A 92 1.61 19.89 -10.43
N LYS A 93 2.84 19.38 -10.60
CA LYS A 93 3.31 18.74 -11.85
C LYS A 93 2.45 17.57 -12.35
N ARG A 94 1.54 17.05 -11.51
CA ARG A 94 0.64 15.92 -11.82
C ARG A 94 -0.84 16.34 -11.90
N GLY A 95 -1.15 17.64 -11.73
CA GLY A 95 -2.52 18.12 -11.62
C GLY A 95 -3.27 17.61 -10.38
N CYS A 96 -2.56 17.05 -9.39
CA CYS A 96 -3.17 16.36 -8.25
C CYS A 96 -3.47 17.27 -7.04
N THR A 97 -3.11 18.55 -7.09
CA THR A 97 -3.22 19.50 -5.96
C THR A 97 -4.64 19.60 -5.41
N ARG A 98 -5.65 19.62 -6.29
CA ARG A 98 -7.07 19.74 -5.90
C ARG A 98 -7.65 18.49 -5.19
N PHE A 99 -7.02 17.33 -5.34
CA PHE A 99 -7.48 16.07 -4.71
C PHE A 99 -6.88 15.83 -3.31
N VAL A 100 -5.86 16.59 -2.92
CA VAL A 100 -5.12 16.37 -1.67
C VAL A 100 -5.34 17.55 -0.73
N SER A 101 -5.94 17.29 0.44
CA SER A 101 -6.15 18.35 1.43
C SER A 101 -4.81 18.88 1.98
N LYS A 102 -4.68 20.21 2.11
CA LYS A 102 -3.49 20.88 2.69
C LYS A 102 -3.00 20.17 3.95
N ARG A 103 -3.94 19.87 4.86
CA ARG A 103 -3.66 19.26 6.17
C ARG A 103 -2.99 17.89 6.08
N LEU A 104 -3.26 17.11 5.03
CA LEU A 104 -2.62 15.82 4.79
C LEU A 104 -1.15 15.99 4.40
N ILE A 105 -0.85 16.99 3.55
CA ILE A 105 0.52 17.33 3.14
C ILE A 105 1.33 17.83 4.34
N GLU A 106 0.75 18.70 5.18
CA GLU A 106 1.39 19.15 6.43
C GLU A 106 1.72 17.98 7.38
N ALA A 107 0.77 17.06 7.57
CA ALA A 107 0.96 15.89 8.44
C ALA A 107 2.03 14.93 7.88
N TYR A 108 2.05 14.72 6.57
CA TYR A 108 3.10 13.95 5.89
C TYR A 108 4.48 14.61 6.09
N ALA A 109 4.59 15.91 5.81
CA ALA A 109 5.84 16.65 5.90
C ALA A 109 6.41 16.65 7.32
N GLN A 110 5.56 16.85 8.33
CA GLN A 110 5.95 16.76 9.75
C GLN A 110 6.40 15.34 10.15
N ALA A 111 5.71 14.30 9.68
CA ALA A 111 6.08 12.91 9.94
C ALA A 111 7.42 12.54 9.27
N PHE A 112 7.63 13.00 8.04
CA PHE A 112 8.87 12.75 7.28
C PHE A 112 10.07 13.48 7.88
N ALA A 113 9.91 14.76 8.27
CA ALA A 113 10.96 15.50 8.98
C ALA A 113 11.39 14.80 10.28
N ARG A 114 10.42 14.37 11.09
CA ARG A 114 10.70 13.57 12.31
C ARG A 114 11.35 12.23 12.00
N TYR A 115 10.97 11.57 10.91
CA TYR A 115 11.61 10.32 10.48
C TYR A 115 13.08 10.54 10.11
N VAL A 116 13.40 11.55 9.31
CA VAL A 116 14.79 11.91 8.96
C VAL A 116 15.60 12.25 10.21
N GLN A 117 15.03 12.96 11.18
CA GLN A 117 15.68 13.23 12.46
C GLN A 117 15.94 11.96 13.27
N CYS A 118 15.02 11.00 13.29
CA CYS A 118 15.23 9.69 13.91
C CYS A 118 16.36 8.90 13.22
N GLU A 119 16.40 8.85 11.89
CA GLU A 119 17.49 8.16 11.17
C GLU A 119 18.84 8.85 11.42
N GLN A 120 18.91 10.19 11.37
CA GLN A 120 20.14 10.91 11.73
C GLN A 120 20.58 10.67 13.18
N ALA A 121 19.63 10.54 14.12
CA ALA A 121 19.94 10.22 15.51
C ALA A 121 20.45 8.77 15.65
N ILE A 122 19.89 7.81 14.90
CA ILE A 122 20.39 6.44 14.83
C ILE A 122 21.83 6.44 14.29
N SER A 123 22.11 7.13 13.18
CA SER A 123 23.46 7.18 12.61
C SER A 123 24.51 7.88 13.49
N LYS A 124 24.10 8.81 14.35
CA LYS A 124 25.02 9.60 15.20
C LYS A 124 25.24 9.01 16.59
N PHE A 125 24.24 8.36 17.15
CA PHE A 125 24.24 7.91 18.54
C PHE A 125 24.08 6.38 18.69
N GLU A 126 23.84 5.68 17.58
CA GLU A 126 23.60 4.22 17.46
C GLU A 126 22.40 3.67 18.26
N LEU A 127 21.85 4.46 19.18
CA LEU A 127 20.78 4.08 20.10
C LEU A 127 20.01 5.34 20.58
N LEU A 128 18.67 5.28 20.54
CA LEU A 128 17.79 6.45 20.33
C LEU A 128 17.09 6.97 21.63
N GLY A 129 17.82 7.22 22.70
CA GLY A 129 17.27 7.60 24.02
C GLY A 129 18.27 7.38 25.18
N LYS A 130 17.84 7.49 26.45
CA LYS A 130 18.64 7.15 27.65
C LYS A 130 17.77 6.55 28.78
N HIS A 131 18.30 5.60 29.53
CA HIS A 131 17.64 4.88 30.63
C HIS A 131 17.63 5.74 31.91
N PRO A 132 16.48 5.88 32.60
CA PRO A 132 16.30 6.92 33.63
C PRO A 132 17.18 6.77 34.88
N THR A 133 17.73 5.58 35.15
CA THR A 133 18.62 5.33 36.30
C THR A 133 20.08 5.06 35.95
N THR A 134 20.45 4.99 34.67
CA THR A 134 21.83 4.64 34.23
C THR A 134 22.42 5.54 33.15
N GLY A 135 21.65 6.41 32.50
CA GLY A 135 22.20 7.39 31.53
C GLY A 135 22.74 6.80 30.21
N ALA A 136 22.72 5.48 30.04
CA ALA A 136 22.98 4.76 28.79
C ALA A 136 21.69 4.63 27.96
N ALA A 137 21.78 4.56 26.64
CA ALA A 137 20.64 4.24 25.74
C ALA A 137 20.34 2.72 25.77
N THR A 138 19.19 2.11 25.44
CA THR A 138 17.78 2.50 25.11
C THR A 138 17.47 3.35 23.86
N ALA A 139 16.78 2.75 22.88
CA ALA A 139 16.07 3.43 21.79
C ALA A 139 14.57 3.62 22.11
N CYS A 140 14.03 4.83 21.90
CA CYS A 140 12.59 5.06 21.97
C CYS A 140 11.86 4.40 20.79
N ARG A 141 10.74 3.70 21.06
CA ARG A 141 10.03 2.86 20.08
C ARG A 141 9.58 3.63 18.83
N LYS A 142 10.02 3.17 17.65
CA LYS A 142 9.49 3.49 16.30
C LYS A 142 7.97 3.19 16.10
N ARG A 143 7.21 2.86 17.14
CA ARG A 143 5.90 2.16 17.05
C ARG A 143 4.65 3.06 17.21
N LEU A 144 4.78 4.27 17.76
CA LEU A 144 3.62 5.04 18.22
C LEU A 144 3.07 6.11 17.23
N TRP A 145 3.88 6.58 16.28
CA TRP A 145 3.53 7.79 15.48
C TRP A 145 3.29 7.57 13.97
N LEU A 146 3.41 6.34 13.46
CA LEU A 146 2.96 6.04 12.09
C LEU A 146 1.43 5.85 12.06
N PRO A 147 0.68 6.47 11.14
CA PRO A 147 -0.71 6.13 10.92
C PRO A 147 -0.84 4.68 10.47
N LEU A 148 -1.92 3.99 10.90
CA LEU A 148 -2.15 2.56 10.69
C LEU A 148 -1.84 2.02 9.27
N PRO A 149 -2.25 2.66 8.16
CA PRO A 149 -1.97 2.12 6.81
C PRO A 149 -0.48 2.00 6.45
N ILE A 150 0.42 2.78 7.07
CA ILE A 150 1.87 2.70 6.81
C ILE A 150 2.51 1.54 7.59
N LYS A 151 1.87 1.06 8.67
CA LYS A 151 2.40 -0.06 9.47
C LYS A 151 2.37 -1.38 8.69
N THR A 152 1.31 -1.62 7.93
CA THR A 152 1.10 -2.84 7.14
C THR A 152 2.05 -2.94 5.96
N THR A 153 2.29 -1.82 5.25
CA THR A 153 3.14 -1.81 4.05
C THR A 153 4.61 -2.02 4.39
N MET A 154 5.13 -1.40 5.45
CA MET A 154 6.53 -1.60 5.85
C MET A 154 6.82 -3.03 6.32
N GLN A 155 5.87 -3.71 7.00
CA GLN A 155 6.04 -5.12 7.35
C GLN A 155 6.03 -6.04 6.12
N ALA A 156 5.21 -5.74 5.11
CA ALA A 156 5.15 -6.54 3.87
C ALA A 156 6.42 -6.42 3.02
N VAL A 157 7.02 -5.22 2.94
CA VAL A 157 8.26 -4.98 2.19
C VAL A 157 9.44 -5.71 2.83
N THR A 158 9.62 -5.62 4.15
CA THR A 158 10.73 -6.33 4.82
C THR A 158 10.58 -7.84 4.76
N TYR A 159 9.36 -8.38 4.89
CA TYR A 159 9.14 -9.82 4.78
C TYR A 159 9.45 -10.36 3.38
N LYS A 160 9.00 -9.68 2.31
CA LYS A 160 9.35 -10.06 0.93
C LYS A 160 10.86 -10.04 0.68
N GLN A 161 11.56 -9.06 1.23
CA GLN A 161 13.00 -8.86 0.97
C GLN A 161 13.90 -9.84 1.74
N TYR A 162 13.41 -10.42 2.84
CA TYR A 162 14.05 -11.55 3.53
C TYR A 162 13.72 -12.91 2.90
N VAL A 163 12.47 -13.14 2.47
CA VAL A 163 12.05 -14.43 1.88
C VAL A 163 12.59 -14.65 0.46
N LEU A 164 12.94 -13.59 -0.28
CA LEU A 164 13.60 -13.68 -1.60
C LEU A 164 15.14 -13.78 -1.53
N LYS A 165 15.71 -14.06 -0.34
CA LYS A 165 17.15 -14.27 -0.12
C LYS A 165 17.47 -15.57 0.64
N LEU A 166 16.51 -16.50 0.66
CA LEU A 166 16.65 -17.90 1.06
C LEU A 166 16.12 -18.78 -0.08
#